data_AF-A0A940P656-F1
#
_entry.id   AF-A0A940P656-F1
#
_cell.length_a   1.000
_cell.length_b   1.000
_cell.length_c   1.000
_cell.angle_alpha   90.00
_cell.angle_beta   90.00
_cell.angle_gamma   90.00
#
_symmetry.space_group_name_H-M   'P 1'
#
loop_
_entity.id
_entity.type
_entity.pdbx_description
1 polymer ?
#
loop_
_entity_poly.entity_id
_entity_poly.type
_entity_poly.pdbx_seq_one_letter_code
_entity_poly.pdbx_strand_id
1 'polypeptide(L)'
;MDAQTGQIVFALNGEEKRPMASTTKIMTVLLTLESGDLDAPFTVDANAIRVEGSSMGLREGDTVTKRALCIGMLLPSGNDAANAAAVAVSGNVQAFLDRMNERAQQLGMAHTFFASPSGLDAPDHGASAHDMALLAREAMQNPEFAAICSQASMNVSFGNPPVQRTLTNTNKLLTMDPRVIGIKTGFTDAAGRCLVSAATHEGHTLICVTLSDRNDWNDHSALYDYGFRLAEPCTLPLPENLEIAVEG
;
A
#
# COMPACT_ATOMS: atom_id res chain seq x y z
N MET A 1 0.35 11.91 8.23
CA MET A 1 0.67 11.18 9.47
C MET A 1 2.18 11.05 9.55
N ASP A 2 2.77 11.25 10.73
CA ASP A 2 4.17 10.88 10.98
C ASP A 2 4.29 9.36 11.14
N ALA A 3 5.18 8.73 10.37
CA ALA A 3 5.25 7.28 10.28
C ALA A 3 5.83 6.62 11.54
N GLN A 4 6.64 7.34 12.33
CA GLN A 4 7.27 6.80 13.54
C GLN A 4 6.32 6.88 14.74
N THR A 5 5.71 8.04 14.94
CA THR A 5 4.87 8.34 16.11
C THR A 5 3.40 8.01 15.89
N GLY A 6 2.95 7.92 14.63
CA GLY A 6 1.54 7.84 14.28
C GLY A 6 0.79 9.16 14.45
N GLN A 7 1.46 10.27 14.79
CA GLN A 7 0.82 11.56 14.99
C GLN A 7 0.19 12.08 13.69
N ILE A 8 -1.03 12.59 13.78
CA ILE A 8 -1.70 13.27 12.67
C ILE A 8 -1.22 14.72 12.61
N VAL A 9 -0.52 15.06 11.53
CA VAL A 9 -0.04 16.42 11.24
C VAL A 9 -1.16 17.29 10.65
N PHE A 10 -1.95 16.72 9.75
CA PHE A 10 -3.08 17.36 9.09
C PHE A 10 -4.11 16.30 8.71
N ALA A 11 -5.40 16.66 8.78
CA ALA A 11 -6.49 15.84 8.28
C ALA A 11 -7.67 16.72 7.82
N LEU A 12 -8.31 16.31 6.73
CA LEU A 12 -9.59 16.84 6.25
C LEU A 12 -10.50 15.65 5.97
N ASN A 13 -11.62 15.55 6.69
CA ASN A 13 -12.53 14.40 6.63
C ASN A 13 -11.80 13.05 6.80
N GLY A 14 -10.77 13.00 7.66
CA GLY A 14 -9.85 11.86 7.76
C GLY A 14 -10.52 10.53 8.11
N GLU A 15 -11.64 10.56 8.84
CA GLU A 15 -12.41 9.39 9.27
C GLU A 15 -13.59 9.03 8.35
N GLU A 16 -13.84 9.82 7.29
CA GLU A 16 -14.95 9.56 6.37
C GLU A 16 -14.66 8.35 5.49
N LYS A 17 -15.50 7.32 5.58
CA LYS A 17 -15.39 6.13 4.73
C LYS A 17 -15.69 6.48 3.27
N ARG A 18 -14.76 6.17 2.37
CA ARG A 18 -14.87 6.37 0.92
C ARG A 18 -14.39 5.12 0.16
N PRO A 19 -14.83 4.92 -1.09
CA PRO A 19 -14.19 3.95 -1.97
C PRO A 19 -12.70 4.29 -2.12
N MET A 20 -11.84 3.27 -2.06
CA MET A 20 -10.38 3.45 -2.04
C MET A 20 -9.68 2.93 -3.32
N ALA A 21 -10.43 2.31 -4.23
CA ALA A 21 -9.91 1.71 -5.46
C ALA A 21 -8.67 0.83 -5.18
N SER A 22 -7.67 0.84 -6.07
CA SER A 22 -6.51 -0.04 -5.96
C SER A 22 -5.56 0.21 -4.78
N THR A 23 -5.76 1.24 -3.94
CA THR A 23 -5.00 1.35 -2.69
C THR A 23 -5.33 0.20 -1.73
N THR A 24 -6.45 -0.49 -1.95
CA THR A 24 -6.78 -1.81 -1.38
C THR A 24 -5.63 -2.82 -1.46
N LYS A 25 -4.86 -2.79 -2.57
CA LYS A 25 -3.76 -3.75 -2.79
C LYS A 25 -2.63 -3.62 -1.77
N ILE A 26 -2.56 -2.53 -0.99
CA ILE A 26 -1.60 -2.41 0.11
C ILE A 26 -1.81 -3.55 1.12
N MET A 27 -3.06 -3.81 1.51
CA MET A 27 -3.40 -4.93 2.41
C MET A 27 -3.09 -6.28 1.76
N THR A 28 -3.47 -6.45 0.50
CA THR A 28 -3.25 -7.71 -0.24
C THR A 28 -1.76 -8.04 -0.33
N VAL A 29 -0.91 -7.06 -0.64
CA VAL A 29 0.54 -7.24 -0.70
C VAL A 29 1.10 -7.55 0.68
N LEU A 30 0.70 -6.82 1.73
CA LEU A 30 1.17 -7.05 3.10
C LEU A 30 0.92 -8.50 3.54
N LEU A 31 -0.31 -8.98 3.42
CA LEU A 31 -0.66 -10.36 3.79
C LEU A 31 0.05 -11.41 2.91
N THR A 32 0.31 -11.08 1.64
CA THR A 32 1.04 -11.96 0.73
C THR A 32 2.50 -12.09 1.15
N LEU A 33 3.17 -10.97 1.48
CA LEU A 33 4.55 -10.95 1.96
C LEU A 33 4.71 -11.68 3.30
N GLU A 34 3.71 -11.58 4.18
CA GLU A 34 3.68 -12.26 5.47
C GLU A 34 3.38 -13.77 5.37
N SER A 35 2.89 -14.25 4.22
CA SER A 35 2.48 -15.64 4.05
C SER A 35 3.64 -16.64 3.89
N GLY A 36 4.87 -16.17 3.74
CA GLY A 36 6.05 -17.01 3.50
C GLY A 36 6.10 -17.63 2.10
N ASP A 37 7.16 -18.39 1.83
CA ASP A 37 7.43 -19.09 0.57
C ASP A 37 7.31 -18.18 -0.67
N LEU A 38 7.85 -16.96 -0.56
CA LEU A 38 7.61 -15.89 -1.53
C LEU A 38 8.15 -16.20 -2.94
N ASP A 39 9.18 -17.03 -3.00
CA ASP A 39 9.92 -17.37 -4.23
C ASP A 39 9.58 -18.78 -4.75
N ALA A 40 8.68 -19.50 -4.07
CA ALA A 40 8.19 -20.78 -4.56
C ALA A 40 7.29 -20.58 -5.79
N PRO A 41 7.62 -21.19 -6.95
CA PRO A 41 6.81 -21.06 -8.15
C PRO A 41 5.53 -21.90 -8.03
N PHE A 42 4.42 -21.36 -8.50
CA PHE A 42 3.16 -22.08 -8.61
C PHE A 42 2.42 -21.67 -9.90
N THR A 43 1.55 -22.55 -10.39
CA THR A 43 0.70 -22.27 -11.55
C THR A 43 -0.52 -21.48 -11.09
N VAL A 44 -0.82 -20.38 -11.78
CA VAL A 44 -1.96 -19.53 -11.45
C VAL A 44 -3.29 -20.24 -11.68
N ASP A 45 -4.26 -19.99 -10.79
CA ASP A 45 -5.64 -20.41 -11.00
C ASP A 45 -6.25 -19.59 -12.15
N ALA A 46 -6.75 -20.28 -13.17
CA ALA A 46 -7.28 -19.67 -14.39
C ALA A 46 -8.52 -18.79 -14.13
N ASN A 47 -9.34 -19.14 -13.13
CA ASN A 47 -10.51 -18.35 -12.77
C ASN A 47 -10.10 -17.10 -11.98
N ALA A 48 -9.10 -17.21 -11.10
CA ALA A 48 -8.60 -16.08 -10.31
C ALA A 48 -8.06 -14.94 -11.19
N ILE A 49 -7.43 -15.26 -12.32
CA ILE A 49 -6.86 -14.24 -13.21
C ILE A 49 -7.86 -13.66 -14.23
N ARG A 50 -9.07 -14.23 -14.36
CA ARG A 50 -10.12 -13.75 -15.28
C ARG A 50 -10.90 -12.59 -14.67
N VAL A 51 -10.21 -11.46 -14.52
CA VAL A 51 -10.73 -10.23 -13.90
C VAL A 51 -10.47 -9.03 -14.78
N GLU A 52 -11.33 -8.02 -14.69
CA GLU A 52 -11.21 -6.78 -15.46
C GLU A 52 -10.18 -5.80 -14.88
N GLY A 53 -9.88 -4.74 -15.63
CA GLY A 53 -9.01 -3.64 -15.19
C GLY A 53 -7.53 -3.88 -15.45
N SER A 54 -6.68 -3.20 -14.68
CA SER A 54 -5.22 -3.30 -14.80
C SER A 54 -4.74 -4.72 -14.54
N SER A 55 -3.68 -5.13 -15.25
CA SER A 55 -3.15 -6.49 -15.21
C SER A 55 -1.62 -6.46 -15.25
N MET A 56 -0.97 -7.43 -14.59
CA MET A 56 0.47 -7.69 -14.77
C MET A 56 0.75 -8.55 -16.01
N GLY A 57 -0.28 -9.16 -16.59
CA GLY A 57 -0.24 -9.90 -17.86
C GLY A 57 -0.24 -11.42 -17.69
N LEU A 58 -0.81 -11.94 -16.60
CA LEU A 58 -0.90 -13.39 -16.36
C LEU A 58 -1.85 -14.07 -17.36
N ARG A 59 -1.51 -15.30 -17.73
CA ARG A 59 -2.30 -16.17 -18.61
C ARG A 59 -2.54 -17.53 -17.96
N GLU A 60 -3.57 -18.21 -18.45
CA GLU A 60 -3.87 -19.58 -18.03
C GLU A 60 -2.66 -20.49 -18.28
N GLY A 61 -2.26 -21.23 -17.25
CA GLY A 61 -1.09 -22.11 -17.28
C GLY A 61 0.24 -21.42 -16.98
N ASP A 62 0.27 -20.11 -16.75
CA ASP A 62 1.49 -19.39 -16.33
C ASP A 62 1.96 -19.83 -14.94
N THR A 63 3.26 -19.93 -14.78
CA THR A 63 3.91 -20.12 -13.47
C THR A 63 4.47 -18.78 -12.97
N VAL A 64 4.24 -18.48 -11.69
CA VAL A 64 4.64 -17.21 -11.04
C VAL A 64 5.02 -17.45 -9.58
N THR A 65 5.69 -16.48 -8.95
CA THR A 65 5.98 -16.49 -7.51
C THR A 65 5.14 -15.43 -6.78
N LYS A 66 4.88 -15.61 -5.48
CA LYS A 66 4.14 -14.61 -4.69
C LYS A 66 4.86 -13.25 -4.69
N ARG A 67 6.19 -13.24 -4.72
CA ARG A 67 6.98 -12.02 -4.88
C ARG A 67 6.69 -11.30 -6.19
N ALA A 68 6.65 -12.03 -7.31
CA ALA A 68 6.28 -11.46 -8.59
C ALA A 68 4.84 -10.90 -8.60
N LEU A 69 3.91 -11.56 -7.89
CA LEU A 69 2.56 -11.02 -7.70
C LEU A 69 2.56 -9.72 -6.89
N CYS A 70 3.37 -9.62 -5.83
CA CYS A 70 3.51 -8.38 -5.04
C CYS A 70 4.00 -7.21 -5.91
N ILE A 71 5.00 -7.46 -6.77
CA ILE A 71 5.50 -6.48 -7.74
C ILE A 71 4.40 -6.12 -8.76
N GLY A 72 3.68 -7.11 -9.28
CA GLY A 72 2.54 -6.93 -10.18
C GLY A 72 1.39 -6.12 -9.57
N MET A 73 1.16 -6.23 -8.27
CA MET A 73 0.18 -5.44 -7.54
C MET A 73 0.64 -4.00 -7.29
N LEU A 74 1.90 -3.80 -6.89
CA LEU A 74 2.38 -2.48 -6.49
C LEU A 74 2.72 -1.57 -7.68
N LEU A 75 3.29 -2.11 -8.76
CA LEU A 75 3.76 -1.30 -9.89
C LEU A 75 2.63 -1.02 -10.90
N PRO A 76 2.18 -2.01 -11.72
CA PRO A 76 1.15 -1.79 -12.73
C PRO A 76 -0.28 -1.93 -12.18
N SER A 77 -0.45 -2.16 -10.87
CA SER A 77 -1.77 -2.30 -10.22
C SER A 77 -2.57 -3.54 -10.67
N GLY A 78 -1.89 -4.64 -11.01
CA GLY A 78 -2.50 -5.85 -11.58
C GLY A 78 -3.58 -6.47 -10.68
N ASN A 79 -4.82 -6.55 -11.21
CA ASN A 79 -5.96 -7.18 -10.57
C ASN A 79 -5.88 -8.70 -10.64
N ASP A 80 -5.36 -9.23 -11.75
CA ASP A 80 -4.99 -10.64 -11.92
C ASP A 80 -4.02 -11.09 -10.83
N ALA A 81 -3.01 -10.25 -10.54
CA ALA A 81 -2.02 -10.52 -9.50
C ALA A 81 -2.66 -10.57 -8.10
N ALA A 82 -3.56 -9.64 -7.81
CA ALA A 82 -4.24 -9.57 -6.50
C ALA A 82 -5.13 -10.79 -6.25
N ASN A 83 -5.90 -11.23 -7.25
CA ASN A 83 -6.75 -12.40 -7.12
C ASN A 83 -5.94 -13.71 -7.08
N ALA A 84 -4.90 -13.83 -7.90
CA ALA A 84 -3.98 -14.97 -7.82
C ALA A 84 -3.29 -15.05 -6.46
N ALA A 85 -2.89 -13.92 -5.86
CA ALA A 85 -2.32 -13.87 -4.52
C ALA A 85 -3.33 -14.30 -3.46
N ALA A 86 -4.58 -13.85 -3.55
CA ALA A 86 -5.64 -14.25 -2.62
C ALA A 86 -5.84 -15.79 -2.60
N VAL A 87 -5.91 -16.42 -3.78
CA VAL A 87 -6.01 -17.87 -3.91
C VAL A 87 -4.75 -18.57 -3.42
N ALA A 88 -3.56 -18.09 -3.78
CA ALA A 88 -2.30 -18.71 -3.38
C ALA A 88 -2.07 -18.66 -1.84
N VAL A 89 -2.58 -17.62 -1.18
CA VAL A 89 -2.36 -17.39 0.26
C VAL A 89 -3.43 -18.05 1.12
N SER A 90 -4.69 -18.10 0.66
CA SER A 90 -5.82 -18.57 1.49
C SER A 90 -6.68 -19.65 0.84
N GLY A 91 -6.25 -20.18 -0.31
CA GLY A 91 -6.96 -21.22 -1.08
C GLY A 91 -8.14 -20.70 -1.88
N ASN A 92 -8.78 -19.59 -1.48
CA ASN A 92 -9.83 -18.91 -2.24
C ASN A 92 -9.95 -17.43 -1.83
N VAL A 93 -10.68 -16.64 -2.63
CA VAL A 93 -10.85 -15.20 -2.44
C VAL A 93 -11.63 -14.88 -1.15
N GLN A 94 -12.69 -15.62 -0.82
CA GLN A 94 -13.49 -15.33 0.38
C GLN A 94 -12.67 -15.47 1.66
N ALA A 95 -11.93 -16.57 1.81
CA ALA A 95 -11.05 -16.79 2.94
C ALA A 95 -9.94 -15.71 3.04
N PHE A 96 -9.49 -15.18 1.90
CA PHE A 96 -8.54 -14.06 1.89
C PHE A 96 -9.20 -12.75 2.36
N LEU A 97 -10.43 -12.44 1.90
CA LEU A 97 -11.18 -11.27 2.36
C LEU A 97 -11.44 -11.31 3.86
N ASP A 98 -11.74 -12.48 4.42
CA ASP A 98 -11.92 -12.66 5.86
C ASP A 98 -10.63 -12.25 6.61
N ARG A 99 -9.46 -12.69 6.11
CA ARG A 99 -8.15 -12.29 6.66
C ARG A 99 -7.83 -10.81 6.48
N MET A 100 -8.22 -10.20 5.35
CA MET A 100 -8.05 -8.75 5.15
C MET A 100 -8.83 -7.96 6.19
N ASN A 101 -10.07 -8.35 6.45
CA ASN A 101 -10.91 -7.69 7.45
C ASN A 101 -10.46 -7.98 8.89
N GLU A 102 -9.97 -9.18 9.18
CA GLU A 102 -9.34 -9.50 10.47
C GLU A 102 -8.10 -8.62 10.71
N ARG A 103 -7.21 -8.51 9.72
CA ARG A 103 -6.03 -7.64 9.81
C ARG A 103 -6.42 -6.16 9.96
N ALA A 104 -7.48 -5.71 9.29
CA ALA A 104 -8.01 -4.36 9.45
C ALA A 104 -8.41 -4.08 10.91
N GLN A 105 -9.11 -5.02 11.54
CA GLN A 105 -9.50 -4.91 12.96
C GLN A 105 -8.27 -4.88 13.88
N GLN A 106 -7.28 -5.75 13.64
CA GLN A 106 -6.03 -5.78 14.41
C GLN A 106 -5.25 -4.46 14.33
N LEU A 107 -5.31 -3.78 13.18
CA LEU A 107 -4.67 -2.48 12.96
C LEU A 107 -5.50 -1.29 13.46
N GLY A 108 -6.72 -1.52 13.96
CA GLY A 108 -7.62 -0.45 14.41
C GLY A 108 -8.24 0.36 13.27
N MET A 109 -8.36 -0.23 12.06
CA MET A 109 -8.99 0.40 10.90
C MET A 109 -10.53 0.37 11.02
N ALA A 110 -11.07 1.22 11.88
CA ALA A 110 -12.47 1.20 12.32
C ALA A 110 -13.48 1.58 11.22
N HIS A 111 -13.04 2.23 10.15
CA HIS A 111 -13.86 2.74 9.06
C HIS A 111 -13.58 1.99 7.74
N THR A 112 -13.08 0.76 7.83
CA THR A 112 -12.65 -0.05 6.67
C THR A 112 -13.45 -1.33 6.50
N PHE A 113 -13.73 -1.68 5.25
CA PHE A 113 -14.23 -2.99 4.85
C PHE A 113 -13.66 -3.42 3.49
N PHE A 114 -13.08 -4.62 3.45
CA PHE A 114 -12.54 -5.25 2.25
C PHE A 114 -13.55 -6.25 1.68
N ALA A 115 -14.07 -5.96 0.48
CA ALA A 115 -14.91 -6.88 -0.29
C ALA A 115 -14.28 -7.27 -1.64
N SER A 116 -13.06 -6.80 -1.88
CA SER A 116 -12.27 -7.07 -3.08
C SER A 116 -10.78 -7.13 -2.69
N PRO A 117 -9.99 -8.08 -3.22
CA PRO A 117 -8.54 -8.08 -3.00
C PRO A 117 -7.82 -7.04 -3.89
N SER A 118 -8.49 -6.54 -4.93
CA SER A 118 -7.88 -5.66 -5.93
C SER A 118 -8.33 -4.21 -5.82
N GLY A 119 -9.48 -3.95 -5.19
CA GLY A 119 -10.08 -2.62 -5.16
C GLY A 119 -11.10 -2.35 -6.27
N LEU A 120 -11.49 -3.39 -7.03
CA LEU A 120 -12.68 -3.30 -7.88
C LEU A 120 -13.92 -3.01 -7.01
N ASP A 121 -14.85 -2.24 -7.58
CA ASP A 121 -16.02 -1.75 -6.85
C ASP A 121 -16.88 -2.93 -6.38
N ALA A 122 -17.24 -2.92 -5.09
CA ALA A 122 -18.08 -3.92 -4.45
C ALA A 122 -18.89 -3.27 -3.33
N PRO A 123 -20.06 -3.80 -2.96
CA PRO A 123 -20.87 -3.27 -1.87
C PRO A 123 -20.07 -3.10 -0.58
N ASP A 124 -20.24 -1.95 0.07
CA ASP A 124 -19.56 -1.53 1.30
C ASP A 124 -18.02 -1.50 1.27
N HIS A 125 -17.38 -1.76 0.12
CA HIS A 125 -15.94 -1.71 -0.01
C HIS A 125 -15.42 -0.28 0.12
N GLY A 126 -14.50 -0.06 1.06
CA GLY A 126 -13.91 1.27 1.26
C GLY A 126 -13.18 1.38 2.59
N ALA A 127 -12.53 2.52 2.78
CA ALA A 127 -11.78 2.87 3.97
C ALA A 127 -11.83 4.39 4.21
N SER A 128 -11.46 4.84 5.40
CA SER A 128 -11.15 6.24 5.64
C SER A 128 -9.69 6.56 5.26
N ALA A 129 -9.36 7.84 5.09
CA ALA A 129 -7.99 8.25 4.83
C ALA A 129 -7.06 7.95 6.03
N HIS A 130 -7.59 8.07 7.25
CA HIS A 130 -6.90 7.71 8.49
C HIS A 130 -6.56 6.22 8.54
N ASP A 131 -7.52 5.35 8.25
CA ASP A 131 -7.31 3.90 8.23
C ASP A 131 -6.26 3.49 7.19
N MET A 132 -6.32 4.09 6.00
CA MET A 132 -5.31 3.84 4.98
C MET A 132 -3.92 4.32 5.38
N ALA A 133 -3.81 5.38 6.19
CA ALA A 133 -2.53 5.81 6.75
C ALA A 133 -2.01 4.83 7.81
N LEU A 134 -2.89 4.22 8.64
CA LEU A 134 -2.52 3.15 9.57
C LEU A 134 -1.97 1.93 8.82
N LEU A 135 -2.69 1.49 7.78
CA LEU A 135 -2.28 0.38 6.92
C LEU A 135 -0.94 0.66 6.24
N ALA A 136 -0.76 1.86 5.68
CA ALA A 136 0.48 2.29 5.08
C ALA A 136 1.65 2.27 6.07
N ARG A 137 1.41 2.74 7.30
CA ARG A 137 2.42 2.76 8.38
C ARG A 137 2.85 1.34 8.77
N GLU A 138 1.91 0.41 8.83
CA GLU A 138 2.22 -1.01 9.04
C GLU A 138 2.99 -1.59 7.86
N ALA A 139 2.48 -1.42 6.64
CA ALA A 139 3.06 -2.01 5.45
C ALA A 139 4.51 -1.53 5.21
N MET A 140 4.81 -0.26 5.49
CA MET A 140 6.15 0.31 5.33
C MET A 140 7.17 -0.22 6.36
N GLN A 141 6.75 -0.92 7.42
CA GLN A 141 7.67 -1.62 8.31
C GLN A 141 8.20 -2.93 7.70
N ASN A 142 7.50 -3.48 6.69
CA ASN A 142 7.96 -4.65 5.97
C ASN A 142 9.04 -4.23 4.93
N PRO A 143 10.29 -4.70 5.04
CA PRO A 143 11.38 -4.24 4.18
C PRO A 143 11.19 -4.61 2.71
N GLU A 144 10.51 -5.72 2.42
CA GLU A 144 10.20 -6.13 1.04
C GLU A 144 9.10 -5.25 0.42
N PHE A 145 8.09 -4.88 1.21
CA PHE A 145 7.07 -3.93 0.76
C PHE A 145 7.72 -2.59 0.40
N ALA A 146 8.53 -2.03 1.30
CA ALA A 146 9.23 -0.76 1.11
C ALA A 146 10.20 -0.82 -0.09
N ALA A 147 10.92 -1.94 -0.25
CA ALA A 147 11.82 -2.14 -1.39
C ALA A 147 11.08 -2.16 -2.73
N ILE A 148 9.92 -2.83 -2.81
CA ILE A 148 9.15 -2.94 -4.05
C ILE A 148 8.45 -1.61 -4.38
N CYS A 149 7.77 -0.98 -3.42
CA CYS A 149 6.92 0.19 -3.70
C CYS A 149 7.72 1.44 -4.09
N SER A 150 8.99 1.50 -3.69
CA SER A 150 9.92 2.60 -4.00
C SER A 150 10.52 2.54 -5.41
N GLN A 151 10.34 1.43 -6.15
CA GLN A 151 10.88 1.29 -7.50
C GLN A 151 9.99 1.95 -8.55
N ALA A 152 10.59 2.72 -9.47
CA ALA A 152 9.90 3.24 -10.64
C ALA A 152 9.60 2.14 -11.68
N SER A 153 10.42 1.11 -11.75
CA SER A 153 10.19 -0.09 -12.56
C SER A 153 10.96 -1.29 -12.00
N MET A 154 10.52 -2.50 -12.31
CA MET A 154 11.19 -3.74 -11.93
C MET A 154 11.07 -4.78 -13.03
N ASN A 155 12.11 -5.60 -13.19
CA ASN A 155 12.07 -6.77 -14.05
C ASN A 155 11.58 -7.98 -13.25
N VAL A 156 10.59 -8.70 -13.79
CA VAL A 156 10.03 -9.92 -13.20
C VAL A 156 9.97 -11.01 -14.26
N SER A 157 10.20 -12.26 -13.87
CA SER A 157 10.09 -13.41 -14.76
C SER A 157 8.91 -14.28 -14.33
N PHE A 158 7.96 -14.49 -15.24
CA PHE A 158 6.82 -15.38 -15.04
C PHE A 158 6.31 -15.88 -16.39
N GLY A 159 5.47 -16.90 -16.38
CA GLY A 159 4.90 -17.51 -17.58
C GLY A 159 5.24 -18.98 -17.73
N ASN A 160 4.79 -19.58 -18.83
CA ASN A 160 5.11 -20.96 -19.18
C ASN A 160 5.45 -21.09 -20.68
N PRO A 161 6.75 -21.09 -21.06
CA PRO A 161 7.93 -20.95 -20.18
C PRO A 161 8.06 -19.53 -19.59
N PRO A 162 8.79 -19.35 -18.46
CA PRO A 162 8.99 -18.03 -17.87
C PRO A 162 9.70 -17.06 -18.81
N VAL A 163 9.15 -15.84 -18.94
CA VAL A 163 9.72 -14.75 -19.74
C VAL A 163 9.90 -13.52 -18.85
N GLN A 164 11.03 -12.84 -18.99
CA GLN A 164 11.28 -11.59 -18.30
C GLN A 164 10.42 -10.46 -18.89
N ARG A 165 9.77 -9.70 -18.01
CA ARG A 165 8.98 -8.50 -18.35
C ARG A 165 9.38 -7.35 -17.43
N THR A 166 9.40 -6.15 -17.98
CA THR A 166 9.55 -4.92 -17.18
C THR A 166 8.17 -4.41 -16.80
N LEU A 167 7.90 -4.31 -15.50
CA LEU A 167 6.71 -3.67 -14.96
C LEU A 167 7.06 -2.25 -14.53
N THR A 168 6.15 -1.31 -14.79
CA THR A 168 6.36 0.12 -14.49
C THR A 168 5.40 0.58 -13.41
N ASN A 169 5.90 1.38 -12.48
CA ASN A 169 5.10 1.93 -11.40
C ASN A 169 4.17 3.04 -11.91
N THR A 170 2.93 3.01 -11.46
CA THR A 170 1.92 4.03 -11.76
C THR A 170 2.06 5.29 -10.90
N ASN A 171 2.85 5.24 -9.82
CA ASN A 171 3.09 6.37 -8.93
C ASN A 171 4.09 7.37 -9.55
N LYS A 172 3.58 8.48 -10.09
CA LYS A 172 4.40 9.52 -10.72
C LYS A 172 5.28 10.28 -9.73
N LEU A 173 4.90 10.33 -8.45
CA LEU A 173 5.67 11.05 -7.42
C LEU A 173 7.10 10.54 -7.27
N LEU A 174 7.34 9.25 -7.52
CA LEU A 174 8.69 8.66 -7.52
C LEU A 174 9.66 9.36 -8.46
N THR A 175 9.15 10.05 -9.50
CA THR A 175 9.95 10.82 -10.46
C THR A 175 9.79 12.32 -10.30
N MET A 176 8.73 12.78 -9.63
CA MET A 176 8.43 14.22 -9.43
C MET A 176 9.08 14.77 -8.17
N ASP A 177 9.24 13.95 -7.13
CA ASP A 177 9.76 14.36 -5.82
C ASP A 177 10.78 13.35 -5.30
N PRO A 178 12.07 13.71 -5.18
CA PRO A 178 13.13 12.79 -4.75
C PRO A 178 12.99 12.33 -3.30
N ARG A 179 12.13 12.96 -2.49
CA ARG A 179 11.85 12.53 -1.11
C ARG A 179 10.90 11.34 -1.06
N VAL A 180 10.12 11.11 -2.13
CA VAL A 180 9.04 10.12 -2.12
C VAL A 180 9.59 8.70 -2.24
N ILE A 181 9.10 7.83 -1.36
CA ILE A 181 9.50 6.42 -1.24
C ILE A 181 8.37 5.44 -1.61
N GLY A 182 7.36 5.93 -2.33
CA GLY A 182 6.41 5.08 -3.06
C GLY A 182 5.01 4.96 -2.44
N ILE A 183 4.62 3.72 -2.17
CA ILE A 183 3.29 3.17 -1.81
C ILE A 183 2.37 2.90 -3.01
N LYS A 184 1.24 3.58 -3.21
CA LYS A 184 0.23 3.07 -4.17
C LYS A 184 -0.83 4.06 -4.62
N THR A 185 -1.14 3.98 -5.92
CA THR A 185 -2.23 4.66 -6.60
C THR A 185 -3.53 3.84 -6.63
N GLY A 186 -4.66 4.52 -6.83
CA GLY A 186 -5.96 3.89 -7.10
C GLY A 186 -6.83 4.77 -8.00
N PHE A 187 -7.61 4.12 -8.86
CA PHE A 187 -8.65 4.79 -9.63
C PHE A 187 -9.77 3.79 -9.96
N THR A 188 -11.02 4.19 -9.72
CA THR A 188 -12.24 3.68 -10.33
C THR A 188 -13.16 4.86 -10.61
N ASP A 189 -14.19 4.67 -11.43
CA ASP A 189 -15.15 5.73 -11.70
C ASP A 189 -15.90 6.16 -10.43
N ALA A 190 -16.18 5.22 -9.52
CA ALA A 190 -16.84 5.50 -8.24
C ALA A 190 -15.91 6.18 -7.21
N ALA A 191 -14.64 5.74 -7.12
CA ALA A 191 -13.69 6.29 -6.15
C ALA A 191 -13.10 7.64 -6.59
N GLY A 192 -12.96 7.86 -7.89
CA GLY A 192 -12.04 8.85 -8.42
C GLY A 192 -10.58 8.45 -8.14
N ARG A 193 -9.68 9.43 -8.20
CA ARG A 193 -8.24 9.21 -7.96
C ARG A 193 -7.98 9.12 -6.46
N CYS A 194 -7.31 8.04 -6.05
CA CYS A 194 -6.88 7.81 -4.69
C CYS A 194 -5.36 7.61 -4.67
N LEU A 195 -4.71 8.10 -3.63
CA LEU A 195 -3.27 7.97 -3.49
C LEU A 195 -2.90 7.79 -2.03
N VAL A 196 -2.07 6.78 -1.78
CA VAL A 196 -1.29 6.66 -0.56
C VAL A 196 0.16 6.83 -0.99
N SER A 197 0.89 7.74 -0.35
CA SER A 197 2.34 7.82 -0.52
C SER A 197 3.06 8.05 0.79
N ALA A 198 4.37 7.82 0.78
CA ALA A 198 5.26 8.23 1.85
C ALA A 198 6.45 9.01 1.28
N ALA A 199 6.97 9.94 2.07
CA ALA A 199 8.19 10.68 1.76
C ALA A 199 9.08 10.77 2.99
N THR A 200 10.39 10.86 2.78
CA THR A 200 11.39 11.03 3.84
C THR A 200 12.22 12.29 3.62
N HIS A 201 12.38 13.08 4.67
CA HIS A 201 13.24 14.26 4.68
C HIS A 201 13.97 14.36 6.03
N GLU A 202 15.30 14.51 6.00
CA GLU A 202 16.15 14.62 7.19
C GLU A 202 15.90 13.53 8.26
N GLY A 203 15.63 12.30 7.81
CA GLY A 203 15.37 11.15 8.70
C GLY A 203 13.93 11.05 9.23
N HIS A 204 13.07 12.03 8.93
CA HIS A 204 11.64 12.00 9.27
C HIS A 204 10.83 11.48 8.09
N THR A 205 9.88 10.58 8.34
CA THR A 205 9.03 9.99 7.30
C THR A 205 7.57 10.36 7.53
N LEU A 206 6.94 10.96 6.52
CA LEU A 206 5.53 11.29 6.51
C LEU A 206 4.77 10.38 5.54
N ILE A 207 3.56 9.98 5.94
CA ILE A 207 2.58 9.28 5.11
C ILE A 207 1.45 10.26 4.78
N CYS A 208 1.11 10.34 3.50
CA CYS A 208 0.01 11.15 2.98
C CYS A 208 -1.02 10.27 2.27
N VAL A 209 -2.31 10.57 2.48
CA VAL A 209 -3.43 9.86 1.87
C VAL A 209 -4.44 10.85 1.34
N THR A 210 -4.85 10.69 0.08
CA THR A 210 -6.02 11.35 -0.50
C THR A 210 -6.97 10.32 -1.09
N LEU A 211 -8.26 10.51 -0.85
CA LEU A 211 -9.34 9.69 -1.41
C LEU A 211 -10.27 10.61 -2.21
N SER A 212 -10.41 10.35 -3.50
CA SER A 212 -11.20 11.16 -4.45
C SER A 212 -10.61 12.55 -4.75
N ASP A 213 -9.32 12.60 -5.09
CA ASP A 213 -8.62 13.85 -5.39
C ASP A 213 -8.06 13.89 -6.82
N ARG A 214 -8.60 14.80 -7.64
CA ARG A 214 -8.19 14.97 -9.04
C ARG A 214 -6.79 15.56 -9.19
N ASN A 215 -6.25 16.20 -8.16
CA ASN A 215 -4.97 16.88 -8.12
C ASN A 215 -3.94 16.18 -7.21
N ASP A 216 -4.19 14.91 -6.87
CA ASP A 216 -3.46 14.08 -5.90
C ASP A 216 -1.93 14.26 -5.89
N TRP A 217 -1.29 14.33 -7.05
CA TRP A 217 0.17 14.52 -7.11
C TRP A 217 0.63 15.86 -6.53
N ASN A 218 0.00 16.96 -6.95
CA ASN A 218 0.38 18.29 -6.51
C ASN A 218 -0.01 18.50 -5.04
N ASP A 219 -1.17 17.97 -4.65
CA ASP A 219 -1.67 18.07 -3.28
C ASP A 219 -0.76 17.28 -2.31
N HIS A 220 -0.30 16.08 -2.68
CA HIS A 220 0.69 15.35 -1.88
C HIS A 220 2.02 16.10 -1.76
N SER A 221 2.57 16.65 -2.86
CA SER A 221 3.80 17.45 -2.79
C SER A 221 3.64 18.68 -1.87
N ALA A 222 2.53 19.40 -1.97
CA ALA A 222 2.23 20.54 -1.11
C ALA A 222 2.04 20.14 0.36
N LEU A 223 1.37 19.02 0.63
CA LEU A 223 1.18 18.48 1.97
C LEU A 223 2.49 18.00 2.61
N TYR A 224 3.43 17.45 1.82
CA TYR A 224 4.77 17.15 2.30
C TYR A 224 5.56 18.41 2.64
N ASP A 225 5.53 19.44 1.78
CA ASP A 225 6.18 20.73 2.05
C ASP A 225 5.61 21.43 3.29
N TYR A 226 4.32 21.28 3.53
CA TYR A 226 3.67 21.74 4.76
C TYR A 226 4.11 20.91 5.97
N GLY A 227 4.01 19.58 5.88
CA GLY A 227 4.28 18.67 6.99
C GLY A 227 5.73 18.71 7.46
N PHE A 228 6.71 18.70 6.55
CA PHE A 228 8.12 18.75 6.93
C PHE A 228 8.54 20.08 7.55
N ARG A 229 7.87 21.20 7.19
CA ARG A 229 8.10 22.49 7.82
C ARG A 229 7.61 22.55 9.27
N LEU A 230 6.56 21.79 9.59
CA LEU A 230 6.04 21.69 10.96
C LEU A 230 6.82 20.67 11.80
N ALA A 231 7.44 19.69 11.15
CA ALA A 231 8.18 18.62 11.80
C ALA A 231 9.64 18.98 12.12
N GLU A 232 10.03 20.26 12.07
CA GLU A 232 11.38 20.68 12.47
C GLU A 232 11.65 20.22 13.91
N PRO A 233 12.62 19.31 14.13
CA PRO A 233 12.93 18.82 15.46
C PRO A 233 13.44 19.97 16.33
N CYS A 234 12.67 20.31 17.37
CA CYS A 234 13.11 21.24 18.39
C CYS A 234 13.84 20.47 19.50
N THR A 235 15.12 20.75 19.70
CA THR A 235 15.84 20.29 20.89
C THR A 235 15.26 20.99 22.11
N LEU A 236 14.50 20.27 22.92
CA LEU A 236 14.07 20.77 24.22
C LEU A 236 15.27 20.73 25.18
N PRO A 237 15.67 21.88 25.77
CA PRO A 237 16.69 21.84 26.81
C PRO A 237 16.16 21.02 27.98
N LEU A 238 16.98 20.11 28.51
CA LEU A 238 16.67 19.46 29.78
C LEU A 238 16.66 20.55 30.87
N PRO A 239 15.69 20.54 31.81
CA PRO A 239 15.74 21.41 32.97
C PRO A 239 17.07 21.22 33.71
N GLU A 240 17.71 22.30 34.14
CA GLU A 240 18.97 22.24 34.91
C GLU A 240 18.82 21.41 36.21
N ASN A 241 17.60 21.23 36.68
CA ASN A 241 17.22 20.53 37.90
C ASN A 241 16.53 19.17 37.64
N LEU A 242 16.79 18.51 36.50
CA LEU A 242 16.26 17.18 36.26
C LEU A 242 16.96 16.14 37.16
N GLU A 243 16.38 15.85 38.31
CA GLU A 243 16.79 14.73 39.15
C GLU A 243 16.05 13.45 38.74
N ILE A 244 16.82 12.45 38.29
CA ILE A 244 16.30 11.11 38.01
C ILE A 244 16.71 10.22 39.18
N ALA A 245 15.73 9.78 39.97
CA ALA A 245 15.98 8.81 41.03
C ALA A 245 16.40 7.48 40.40
N VAL A 246 17.58 6.98 40.76
CA VAL A 246 18.04 5.64 40.38
C VAL A 246 17.62 4.70 41.51
N GLU A 247 16.65 3.82 41.25
CA GLU A 247 16.42 2.68 42.16
C GLU A 247 17.60 1.70 42.02
N GLY A 248 18.21 1.37 43.16
CA GLY A 248 19.25 0.34 43.30
C GLY A 248 18.73 -0.89 44.03
#